data_AF-A0AAW9IMG8-F1
#
_entry.id   AF-A0AAW9IMG8-F1
#
_cell.length_a   1.000
_cell.length_b   1.000
_cell.length_c   1.000
_cell.angle_alpha   90.00
_cell.angle_beta   90.00
_cell.angle_gamma   90.00
#
_symmetry.space_group_name_H-M   'P 1'
#
loop_
_entity.id
_entity.type
_entity.pdbx_description
1 polymer ?
#
loop_
_entity_poly.entity_id
_entity_poly.type
_entity_poly.pdbx_seq_one_letter_code
_entity_poly.pdbx_strand_id
1 'polypeptide(L)'
;DLLNITNGLYAIYIVCTIAYETAKIEDENPITALILSLAFFLVLAPQSQIELAPGEYAAFLKTSSIGSEGIFVAMIVAICVTRLYSYLMKKNIKIKLPDSVPPMVTDSLSPTFVAMIIFVLAFVV
;
A
#
# COMPACT_ATOMS: atom_id res chain seq x y z
N ASP A 1 26.83 4.46 7.46
CA ASP A 1 26.18 4.03 6.19
C ASP A 1 25.09 2.99 6.37
N LEU A 2 25.35 1.79 6.90
CA LEU A 2 24.29 0.77 7.11
C LEU A 2 23.12 1.25 8.00
N LEU A 3 23.44 1.96 9.10
CA LEU A 3 22.44 2.51 10.02
C LEU A 3 21.49 3.51 9.37
N ASN A 4 21.97 4.30 8.40
CA ASN A 4 21.13 5.27 7.70
C ASN A 4 20.16 4.56 6.74
N ILE A 5 20.59 3.44 6.14
CA ILE A 5 19.72 2.63 5.27
C ILE A 5 18.62 1.96 6.09
N THR A 6 18.95 1.36 7.24
CA THR A 6 17.94 0.71 8.10
C THR A 6 16.97 1.72 8.72
N ASN A 7 17.47 2.87 9.17
CA ASN A 7 16.62 3.90 9.79
C ASN A 7 15.76 4.64 8.75
N GLY A 8 16.24 4.74 7.51
CA GLY A 8 15.52 5.34 6.39
C GLY A 8 14.34 4.51 5.87
N LEU A 9 14.11 3.30 6.40
CA LEU A 9 13.06 2.39 5.97
C LEU A 9 12.02 2.08 7.07
N TYR A 10 12.09 2.75 8.22
CA TYR A 10 11.20 2.46 9.34
C TYR A 10 9.71 2.59 8.99
N ALA A 11 9.32 3.59 8.21
CA ALA A 11 7.91 3.75 7.83
C ALA A 11 7.43 2.54 7.01
N ILE A 12 8.26 2.01 6.09
CA ILE A 12 7.93 0.82 5.30
C ILE A 12 7.72 -0.39 6.20
N TYR A 13 8.63 -0.63 7.15
CA TYR A 13 8.49 -1.77 8.06
C TYR A 13 7.18 -1.69 8.84
N ILE A 14 6.84 -0.50 9.33
CA ILE A 14 5.62 -0.27 10.11
C ILE A 14 4.35 -0.44 9.25
N VAL A 15 4.32 0.09 8.01
CA VAL A 15 3.17 -0.12 7.12
C VAL A 15 2.94 -1.61 6.88
N CYS A 16 4.00 -2.34 6.55
CA CYS A 16 3.90 -3.75 6.24
C CYS A 16 3.40 -4.57 7.43
N THR A 17 3.96 -4.36 8.62
CA THR A 17 3.56 -5.12 9.82
C THR A 17 2.14 -4.81 10.24
N ILE A 18 1.75 -3.52 10.29
CA ILE A 18 0.41 -3.14 10.73
C ILE A 18 -0.66 -3.61 9.75
N ALA A 19 -0.44 -3.44 8.45
CA ALA A 19 -1.39 -3.88 7.44
C ALA A 19 -1.59 -5.40 7.46
N TYR A 20 -0.50 -6.15 7.63
CA TYR A 20 -0.55 -7.62 7.72
C TYR A 20 -1.37 -8.09 8.93
N GLU A 21 -1.07 -7.58 10.12
CA GLU A 21 -1.77 -7.99 11.34
C GLU A 21 -3.23 -7.52 11.34
N THR A 22 -3.50 -6.31 10.84
CA THR A 22 -4.88 -5.79 10.77
C THR A 22 -5.74 -6.62 9.81
N ALA A 23 -5.21 -7.02 8.66
CA ALA A 23 -5.95 -7.86 7.71
C ALA A 23 -6.23 -9.25 8.27
N LYS A 24 -5.28 -9.80 9.03
CA LYS A 24 -5.45 -11.09 9.72
C LYS A 24 -6.53 -11.03 10.79
N ILE A 25 -6.63 -9.92 11.53
CA ILE A 25 -7.71 -9.70 12.51
C ILE A 25 -9.07 -9.58 11.81
N GLU A 26 -9.10 -9.07 10.59
CA GLU A 26 -10.33 -8.87 9.81
C GLU A 26 -10.77 -10.11 8.98
N ASP A 27 -10.04 -11.23 9.08
CA ASP A 27 -10.21 -12.48 8.31
C ASP A 27 -10.09 -12.30 6.78
N GLU A 28 -9.20 -11.41 6.34
CA GLU A 28 -8.97 -11.12 4.92
C GLU A 28 -7.54 -11.49 4.49
N ASN A 29 -7.28 -11.54 3.17
CA ASN A 29 -5.95 -11.87 2.65
C ASN A 29 -4.89 -10.84 3.11
N PRO A 30 -3.93 -11.22 3.99
CA PRO A 30 -3.03 -10.28 4.62
C PRO A 30 -1.91 -9.80 3.68
N ILE A 31 -1.53 -10.61 2.69
CA ILE A 31 -0.53 -10.24 1.69
C ILE A 31 -1.08 -9.16 0.76
N THR A 32 -2.34 -9.32 0.32
CA THR A 32 -3.00 -8.32 -0.52
C THR A 32 -3.14 -6.99 0.22
N ALA A 33 -3.60 -7.00 1.48
CA ALA A 33 -3.74 -5.79 2.29
C ALA A 33 -2.39 -5.08 2.55
N LEU A 34 -1.33 -5.85 2.80
CA LEU A 34 0.03 -5.35 2.96
C LEU A 34 0.51 -4.62 1.70
N ILE A 35 0.43 -5.28 0.54
CA ILE A 35 0.92 -4.71 -0.72
C ILE A 35 0.12 -3.45 -1.07
N LEU A 36 -1.19 -3.48 -0.85
CA LEU A 36 -2.07 -2.35 -1.13
C LEU A 36 -1.78 -1.16 -0.22
N SER A 37 -1.62 -1.38 1.08
CA SER A 37 -1.30 -0.31 2.05
C SER A 37 0.08 0.29 1.79
N LEU A 38 1.06 -0.55 1.45
CA LEU A 38 2.40 -0.10 1.06
C LEU A 38 2.36 0.77 -0.19
N ALA A 39 1.67 0.32 -1.23
CA ALA A 39 1.58 1.08 -2.46
C ALA A 39 0.82 2.40 -2.28
N PHE A 40 -0.26 2.41 -1.49
CA PHE A 40 -0.98 3.64 -1.15
C PHE A 40 -0.10 4.62 -0.37
N PHE A 41 0.68 4.13 0.60
CA PHE A 41 1.65 4.94 1.34
C PHE A 41 2.71 5.56 0.41
N LEU A 42 3.23 4.80 -0.56
CA LEU A 42 4.23 5.31 -1.51
C LEU A 42 3.66 6.33 -2.51
N VAL A 43 2.37 6.25 -2.84
CA VAL A 43 1.69 7.25 -3.67
C VAL A 43 1.50 8.57 -2.91
N LEU A 44 1.17 8.49 -1.61
CA LEU A 44 1.08 9.66 -0.72
C LEU A 44 2.44 10.29 -0.39
N ALA A 45 3.52 9.51 -0.48
CA ALA A 45 4.85 10.01 -0.20
C ALA A 45 5.23 11.12 -1.21
N PRO A 46 5.71 12.28 -0.74
CA PRO A 46 6.04 13.40 -1.63
C PRO A 46 7.20 13.03 -2.55
N GLN A 47 6.93 13.07 -3.86
CA GLN A 47 7.93 12.86 -4.90
C GLN A 47 8.60 14.19 -5.22
N SER A 48 9.93 14.24 -5.15
CA SER A 48 10.71 15.35 -5.68
C SER A 48 11.17 15.03 -7.09
N GLN A 49 10.95 15.95 -8.02
CA GLN A 49 11.52 15.89 -9.35
C GLN A 49 12.87 16.61 -9.33
N ILE A 50 13.90 15.94 -9.80
CA ILE A 50 15.23 16.54 -9.98
C ILE A 50 15.53 16.51 -11.47
N GLU A 51 15.91 17.66 -12.01
CA GLU A 51 16.37 17.78 -13.39
C GLU A 51 17.78 17.19 -13.49
N LEU A 52 17.90 16.08 -14.22
CA LEU A 52 19.18 15.39 -14.46
C LEU A 52 19.94 16.00 -15.65
N ALA A 53 19.18 16.50 -16.63
CA ALA A 53 19.64 17.18 -17.84
C ALA A 53 18.49 18.06 -18.38
N PRO A 54 18.73 19.01 -19.31
CA PRO A 54 17.68 19.86 -19.87
C PRO A 54 16.57 19.01 -20.50
N GLY A 55 15.41 18.95 -19.85
CA GLY A 55 14.26 18.14 -20.29
C GLY A 55 14.16 16.72 -19.74
N GLU A 56 15.11 16.26 -18.92
CA GLU A 56 15.06 14.96 -18.22
C GLU A 56 14.81 15.15 -16.72
N TYR A 57 13.59 14.86 -16.30
CA TYR A 57 13.19 14.85 -14.89
C TYR A 57 13.14 13.42 -14.38
N ALA A 58 13.87 13.13 -13.31
CA ALA A 58 13.67 11.89 -12.55
C ALA A 58 12.87 12.17 -11.28
N ALA A 59 11.86 11.34 -11.05
CA ALA A 59 11.10 11.34 -9.82
C ALA A 59 11.89 10.55 -8.76
N PHE A 60 12.22 11.22 -7.66
CA PHE A 60 12.87 10.62 -6.51
C PHE A 60 11.93 10.67 -5.31
N LEU A 61 11.85 9.55 -4.60
CA LEU A 61 11.23 9.51 -3.29
C LEU A 61 12.16 10.15 -2.28
N LYS A 62 11.64 11.10 -1.50
CA LYS A 62 12.40 11.69 -0.39
C LYS A 62 12.56 10.64 0.70
N THR A 63 13.82 10.26 0.99
CA THR A 63 14.14 9.30 2.06
C THR A 63 13.59 9.73 3.42
N SER A 64 13.45 11.04 3.67
CA SER A 64 12.83 11.56 4.91
C SER A 64 11.41 11.04 5.12
N SER A 65 10.61 10.95 4.05
CA SER A 65 9.20 10.52 4.13
C SER A 65 9.04 9.01 4.33
N ILE A 66 10.08 8.22 4.03
CA ILE A 66 10.09 6.76 4.16
C ILE A 66 10.83 6.32 5.46
N GLY A 67 11.59 7.23 6.05
CA GLY A 67 12.29 7.06 7.32
C GLY A 67 11.42 7.32 8.55
N SER A 68 12.04 7.83 9.61
CA SER A 68 11.39 8.04 10.91
C SER A 68 10.26 9.08 10.87
N GLU A 69 10.38 10.12 10.05
CA GLU A 69 9.36 11.18 9.94
C GLU A 69 8.04 10.65 9.36
N GLY A 70 8.12 9.61 8.52
CA GLY A 70 6.97 8.98 7.88
C GLY A 70 6.20 7.99 8.76
N ILE A 71 6.74 7.58 9.92
CA ILE A 71 6.18 6.47 10.72
C ILE A 71 4.73 6.75 11.15
N PHE A 72 4.44 7.98 11.61
CA PHE A 72 3.10 8.31 12.09
C PHE A 72 2.06 8.25 10.97
N VAL A 73 2.39 8.78 9.80
CA VAL A 73 1.54 8.73 8.62
C VAL A 73 1.38 7.28 8.14
N ALA A 74 2.47 6.51 8.11
CA ALA A 74 2.48 5.08 7.79
C ALA A 74 1.50 4.28 8.66
N MET A 75 1.49 4.50 9.98
CA MET A 75 0.56 3.80 10.89
C MET A 75 -0.91 4.11 10.54
N ILE A 76 -1.24 5.39 10.35
CA ILE A 76 -2.60 5.81 10.02
C ILE A 76 -3.04 5.21 8.69
N VAL A 77 -2.19 5.33 7.67
CA VAL A 77 -2.45 4.79 6.33
C VAL A 77 -2.65 3.28 6.38
N ALA A 78 -1.78 2.53 7.06
CA ALA A 78 -1.88 1.08 7.16
C ALA A 78 -3.20 0.63 7.78
N ILE A 79 -3.64 1.26 8.86
CA ILE A 79 -4.92 0.95 9.51
C ILE A 79 -6.09 1.35 8.61
N CYS A 80 -6.11 2.58 8.11
CA CYS A 80 -7.22 3.10 7.32
C CYS A 80 -7.41 2.32 6.01
N VAL A 81 -6.33 2.08 5.26
CA VAL A 81 -6.37 1.37 3.97
C VAL A 81 -6.75 -0.09 4.18
N THR A 82 -6.16 -0.77 5.16
CA THR A 82 -6.50 -2.18 5.43
C THR A 82 -7.95 -2.33 5.86
N ARG A 83 -8.45 -1.45 6.72
CA ARG A 83 -9.83 -1.50 7.20
C ARG A 83 -10.84 -1.16 6.09
N LEU A 84 -10.48 -0.23 5.21
CA LEU A 84 -11.26 0.07 4.01
C LEU A 84 -11.28 -1.13 3.05
N TYR A 85 -10.13 -1.76 2.83
CA TYR A 85 -10.00 -2.99 2.05
C TYR A 85 -10.91 -4.10 2.59
N SER A 86 -10.82 -4.41 3.89
CA SER A 86 -11.68 -5.42 4.52
C SER A 86 -13.16 -5.09 4.45
N TYR A 87 -13.53 -3.81 4.60
CA TYR A 87 -14.93 -3.38 4.47
C TYR A 87 -15.46 -3.61 3.04
N LEU A 88 -14.68 -3.29 2.01
CA LEU A 88 -15.09 -3.48 0.61
C LEU A 88 -15.16 -4.97 0.23
N MET A 89 -14.24 -5.78 0.74
CA MET A 89 -14.24 -7.25 0.54
C MET A 89 -15.47 -7.90 1.17
N LYS A 90 -15.81 -7.54 2.42
CA LYS A 90 -17.01 -8.00 3.13
C LYS A 90 -18.31 -7.64 2.41
N LYS A 91 -18.34 -6.51 1.70
CA LYS A 91 -19.49 -6.06 0.90
C LYS A 91 -19.68 -6.83 -0.43
N ASN A 92 -18.90 -7.90 -0.66
CA ASN A 92 -18.94 -8.72 -1.87
C ASN A 92 -18.69 -7.93 -3.17
N ILE A 93 -17.93 -6.83 -3.09
CA ILE A 93 -17.42 -6.12 -4.27
C ILE A 93 -16.20 -6.88 -4.84
N LYS A 94 -16.34 -8.19 -5.00
CA LYS A 94 -15.32 -9.08 -5.55
C LYS A 94 -15.67 -9.44 -6.98
N ILE A 95 -14.66 -9.52 -7.83
CA ILE A 95 -14.82 -10.07 -9.17
C ILE A 95 -15.13 -11.56 -9.01
N LYS A 96 -16.36 -11.96 -9.33
CA LYS A 96 -16.75 -13.37 -9.31
C LYS A 96 -16.11 -14.06 -10.51
N LEU A 97 -15.15 -14.91 -10.23
CA LEU A 97 -14.47 -15.73 -11.22
C LEU A 97 -15.17 -17.09 -11.33
N PRO A 98 -15.29 -17.68 -12.54
CA PRO A 98 -15.96 -18.96 -12.74
C PRO A 98 -15.20 -20.13 -12.11
N ASP A 99 -15.87 -21.24 -11.85
CA ASP A 99 -15.29 -22.40 -11.13
C ASP A 99 -14.08 -23.06 -11.84
N SER A 100 -13.81 -22.68 -13.10
CA SER A 100 -12.68 -23.18 -13.88
C SER A 100 -11.32 -22.58 -13.50
N VAL A 101 -11.28 -21.52 -12.66
CA VAL A 101 -10.01 -20.87 -12.27
C VAL A 101 -9.52 -21.35 -10.89
N PRO A 102 -8.23 -21.73 -10.75
CA PRO A 102 -7.66 -22.17 -9.47
C PRO A 102 -7.88 -21.18 -8.32
N PRO A 103 -7.97 -21.65 -7.07
CA PRO A 103 -8.21 -20.78 -5.91
C PRO A 103 -7.15 -19.65 -5.79
N MET A 104 -5.90 -19.94 -6.13
CA MET A 104 -4.80 -18.96 -6.07
C MET A 104 -4.99 -17.75 -7.00
N VAL A 105 -5.58 -17.94 -8.18
CA VAL A 105 -5.85 -16.81 -9.10
C VAL A 105 -7.09 -16.04 -8.66
N THR A 106 -8.07 -16.73 -8.09
CA THR A 106 -9.26 -16.09 -7.51
C THR A 106 -8.90 -15.17 -6.37
N ASP A 107 -8.02 -15.60 -5.46
CA ASP A 107 -7.59 -14.77 -4.32
C ASP A 107 -6.76 -13.55 -4.74
N SER A 108 -6.03 -13.65 -5.84
CA SER A 108 -5.17 -12.55 -6.35
C SER A 108 -5.96 -11.51 -7.17
N LEU A 109 -7.01 -11.94 -7.90
CA LEU A 109 -7.78 -11.08 -8.81
C LEU A 109 -9.10 -10.57 -8.19
N SER A 110 -9.68 -11.31 -7.24
CA SER A 110 -10.84 -10.89 -6.46
C SER A 110 -10.70 -9.46 -5.88
N PRO A 111 -9.56 -9.08 -5.29
CA PRO A 111 -9.38 -7.76 -4.69
C PRO A 111 -9.00 -6.64 -5.68
N THR A 112 -8.82 -6.92 -6.98
CA THR A 112 -8.35 -5.91 -7.95
C THR A 112 -9.27 -4.70 -8.06
N PHE A 113 -10.59 -4.91 -8.03
CA PHE A 113 -11.55 -3.80 -8.10
C PHE A 113 -11.53 -2.94 -6.83
N VAL A 114 -11.35 -3.57 -5.67
CA VAL A 114 -11.19 -2.88 -4.38
C VAL A 114 -9.90 -2.06 -4.37
N ALA A 115 -8.80 -2.64 -4.87
CA ALA A 115 -7.53 -1.93 -5.02
C ALA A 115 -7.68 -0.69 -5.90
N MET A 116 -8.38 -0.79 -7.03
CA MET A 116 -8.62 0.35 -7.93
C MET A 116 -9.33 1.51 -7.22
N ILE A 117 -10.38 1.22 -6.43
CA ILE A 117 -11.10 2.25 -5.66
C ILE A 117 -10.16 2.94 -4.66
N ILE A 118 -9.34 2.16 -3.96
CA ILE A 118 -8.40 2.66 -2.96
C ILE A 118 -7.33 3.54 -3.62
N PHE A 119 -6.79 3.14 -4.77
CA PHE A 119 -5.82 3.98 -5.49
C PHE A 119 -6.44 5.27 -6.01
N VAL A 120 -7.66 5.24 -6.54
CA VAL A 120 -8.33 6.49 -6.99
C VAL A 120 -8.50 7.46 -5.83
N LEU A 121 -8.84 6.97 -4.62
CA LEU A 121 -8.88 7.81 -3.42
C LEU A 121 -7.51 8.42 -3.09
N ALA A 122 -6.42 7.68 -3.31
CA ALA A 122 -5.07 8.19 -3.09
C ALA A 122 -4.73 9.40 -3.97
N PHE A 123 -5.26 9.46 -5.20
CA PHE A 123 -5.05 10.57 -6.14
C PHE A 123 -5.97 11.77 -5.89
N VAL A 124 -7.07 11.59 -5.16
CA VAL A 124 -8.01 12.67 -4.81
C VAL A 124 -7.54 13.43 -3.57
N VAL A 125 -6.87 12.76 -2.65
CA VAL A 125 -6.28 13.32 -1.42
C VAL A 125 -5.00 14.08 -1.74
#